data_AF-A0A950UPA4-F1
#
_entry.id   AF-A0A950UPA4-F1
#
_cell.length_a   1.000
_cell.length_b   1.000
_cell.length_c   1.000
_cell.angle_alpha   90.00
_cell.angle_beta   90.00
_cell.angle_gamma   90.00
#
_symmetry.space_group_name_H-M   'P 1'
#
loop_
_entity.id
_entity.type
_entity.pdbx_description
1 polymer ?
#
loop_
_entity_poly.entity_id
_entity_poly.type
_entity_poly.pdbx_seq_one_letter_code
_entity_poly.pdbx_strand_id
1 'polypeptide(L)'
;MAQGEVTFGDDIAASLAVWKTAPALPLITAALAILFDLPDVVGPAATLISLPAILLLTGFAGTQRIWYLRVFRGRTLARDLVWPMTLAFMGRFIALGFLVGIPFALFVVPLLLSVSGVGSRALVTVPLVLVGDFIGTFITAALAFSTKHVFEAVSIGWQTLWSGWPATAPYAVVAPLVVIALGQTLGRTAGGAASVAVELVGTLLALLCKGATTAYYLRVHEVGEYGAAAAQ
;
A
#
# COMPACT_ATOMS: atom_id res chain seq x y z
N MET A 1 -18.40 13.44 28.89
CA MET A 1 -18.60 12.21 28.10
C MET A 1 -17.25 11.85 27.53
N ALA A 2 -16.65 10.73 27.97
CA ALA A 2 -15.37 10.29 27.41
C ALA A 2 -15.63 9.92 25.94
N GLN A 3 -15.09 10.69 25.01
CA GLN A 3 -15.03 10.28 23.62
C GLN A 3 -14.18 9.00 23.60
N GLY A 4 -14.79 7.86 23.33
CA GLY A 4 -14.08 6.59 23.23
C GLY A 4 -12.94 6.76 22.22
N GLU A 5 -11.74 6.31 22.61
CA GLU A 5 -10.59 6.34 21.71
C GLU A 5 -10.91 5.53 20.45
N VAL A 6 -10.79 6.16 19.28
CA VAL A 6 -11.01 5.49 17.99
C VAL A 6 -9.94 4.42 17.80
N THR A 7 -10.37 3.17 17.66
CA THR A 7 -9.48 2.01 17.55
C THR A 7 -9.15 1.67 16.09
N PHE A 8 -8.16 0.80 15.89
CA PHE A 8 -7.86 0.23 14.57
C PHE A 8 -9.06 -0.50 13.95
N GLY A 9 -9.87 -1.17 14.79
CA GLY A 9 -11.08 -1.86 14.32
C GLY A 9 -12.13 -0.90 13.77
N ASP A 10 -12.31 0.25 14.42
CA ASP A 10 -13.22 1.31 13.95
C ASP A 10 -12.77 1.85 12.59
N ASP A 11 -11.46 2.04 12.41
CA ASP A 11 -10.88 2.50 11.15
C ASP A 11 -10.98 1.47 10.02
N ILE A 12 -10.88 0.17 10.32
CA ILE A 12 -11.16 -0.90 9.36
C ILE A 12 -12.64 -0.89 8.96
N ALA A 13 -13.54 -0.76 9.93
CA ALA A 13 -14.98 -0.69 9.65
C ALA A 13 -15.33 0.54 8.79
N ALA A 14 -14.73 1.71 9.09
CA ALA A 14 -14.86 2.91 8.28
C ALA A 14 -14.33 2.70 6.86
N SER A 15 -13.17 2.04 6.72
CA SER A 15 -12.56 1.72 5.43
C SER A 15 -13.42 0.78 4.59
N LEU A 16 -14.09 -0.19 5.22
CA LEU A 16 -15.03 -1.07 4.55
C LEU A 16 -16.30 -0.31 4.13
N ALA A 17 -16.77 0.63 4.94
CA ALA A 17 -17.91 1.48 4.58
C ALA A 17 -17.63 2.33 3.34
N VAL A 18 -16.38 2.76 3.12
CA VAL A 18 -15.96 3.47 1.90
C VAL A 18 -16.20 2.64 0.64
N TRP A 19 -16.07 1.31 0.70
CA TRP A 19 -16.29 0.47 -0.49
C TRP A 19 -17.74 0.41 -0.91
N LYS A 20 -18.69 0.65 0.01
CA LYS A 20 -20.12 0.73 -0.32
C LYS A 20 -20.43 2.00 -1.13
N THR A 21 -19.77 3.11 -0.81
CA THR A 21 -19.96 4.39 -1.50
C THR A 21 -19.07 4.53 -2.74
N ALA A 22 -17.94 3.83 -2.77
CA ALA A 22 -16.97 3.85 -3.86
C ALA A 22 -16.54 2.43 -4.28
N PRO A 23 -17.45 1.62 -4.87
CA PRO A 23 -17.15 0.24 -5.26
C PRO A 23 -16.09 0.13 -6.37
N ALA A 24 -15.88 1.19 -7.15
CA ALA A 24 -14.83 1.23 -8.16
C ALA A 24 -13.42 1.12 -7.55
N LEU A 25 -13.21 1.56 -6.31
CA LEU A 25 -11.92 1.53 -5.63
C LEU A 25 -11.39 0.07 -5.46
N PRO A 26 -12.12 -0.85 -4.80
CA PRO A 26 -11.68 -2.25 -4.70
C PRO A 26 -11.67 -2.96 -6.06
N LEU A 27 -12.59 -2.65 -6.97
CA LEU A 27 -12.64 -3.29 -8.30
C LEU A 27 -11.42 -2.95 -9.17
N ILE A 28 -11.03 -1.67 -9.25
CA ILE A 28 -9.83 -1.26 -9.99
C ILE A 28 -8.58 -1.84 -9.34
N THR A 29 -8.53 -1.86 -8.00
CA THR A 29 -7.39 -2.45 -7.27
C THR A 29 -7.24 -3.93 -7.58
N ALA A 30 -8.33 -4.70 -7.55
CA ALA A 30 -8.35 -6.11 -7.89
C ALA A 30 -7.96 -6.35 -9.36
N ALA A 31 -8.49 -5.55 -10.30
CA ALA A 31 -8.14 -5.65 -11.71
C ALA A 31 -6.64 -5.40 -11.97
N LEU A 32 -6.06 -4.38 -11.33
CA LEU A 32 -4.63 -4.09 -11.45
C LEU A 32 -3.76 -5.18 -10.81
N ALA A 33 -4.19 -5.77 -9.69
CA ALA A 33 -3.49 -6.90 -9.08
C ALA A 33 -3.48 -8.13 -10.01
N ILE A 34 -4.63 -8.50 -10.58
CA ILE A 34 -4.70 -9.61 -11.56
C ILE A 34 -3.78 -9.36 -12.76
N LEU A 35 -3.72 -8.12 -13.27
CA LEU A 35 -2.84 -7.78 -14.40
C LEU A 35 -1.36 -7.85 -14.02
N PHE A 36 -1.03 -7.55 -12.75
CA PHE A 36 0.32 -7.69 -12.23
C PHE A 36 0.74 -9.17 -12.11
N ASP A 37 -0.16 -10.03 -11.60
CA ASP A 37 0.09 -11.47 -11.40
C ASP A 37 -0.07 -12.31 -12.70
N LEU A 38 -0.42 -11.67 -13.81
CA LEU A 38 -0.67 -12.33 -15.09
C LEU A 38 0.48 -13.25 -15.58
N PRO A 39 1.78 -12.91 -15.43
CA PRO A 39 2.88 -13.78 -15.84
C PRO A 39 2.90 -15.14 -15.15
N ASP A 40 2.44 -15.22 -13.89
CA ASP A 40 2.40 -16.47 -13.13
C ASP A 40 1.28 -17.40 -13.62
N VAL A 41 0.26 -16.86 -14.28
CA VAL A 41 -0.91 -17.60 -14.78
C VAL A 41 -0.76 -18.00 -16.24
N VAL A 42 -0.33 -17.08 -17.11
CA VAL A 42 -0.31 -17.28 -18.57
C VAL A 42 1.10 -17.37 -19.16
N GLY A 43 2.14 -17.25 -18.31
CA GLY A 43 3.54 -17.39 -18.69
C GLY A 43 4.28 -16.07 -18.94
N PRO A 44 5.61 -16.14 -19.16
CA PRO A 44 6.51 -14.98 -19.14
C PRO A 44 6.25 -13.95 -20.25
N ALA A 45 5.57 -14.33 -21.35
CA ALA A 45 5.20 -13.37 -22.39
C ALA A 45 4.26 -12.27 -21.87
N ALA A 46 3.47 -12.55 -20.81
CA ALA A 46 2.61 -11.55 -20.18
C ALA A 46 3.35 -10.48 -19.37
N THR A 47 4.68 -10.60 -19.19
CA THR A 47 5.48 -9.57 -18.53
C THR A 47 5.36 -8.20 -19.23
N LEU A 48 5.15 -8.17 -20.55
CA LEU A 48 4.92 -6.92 -21.29
C LEU A 48 3.65 -6.18 -20.84
N ILE A 49 2.65 -6.90 -20.31
CA ILE A 49 1.40 -6.35 -19.80
C ILE A 49 1.55 -6.01 -18.30
N SER A 50 2.23 -6.86 -17.52
CA SER A 50 2.38 -6.65 -16.08
C SER A 50 3.28 -5.45 -15.75
N LEU A 51 4.24 -5.11 -16.61
CA LEU A 51 5.10 -3.94 -16.44
C LEU A 51 4.31 -2.62 -16.40
N PRO A 52 3.46 -2.29 -17.39
CA PRO A 52 2.53 -1.17 -17.28
C PRO A 52 1.63 -1.26 -16.04
N ALA A 53 1.11 -2.45 -15.72
CA ALA A 53 0.26 -2.63 -14.55
C ALA A 53 0.98 -2.27 -13.24
N ILE A 54 2.26 -2.61 -13.09
CA ILE A 54 3.05 -2.28 -11.90
C ILE A 54 3.23 -0.76 -11.74
N LEU A 55 3.48 -0.05 -12.85
CA LEU A 55 3.65 1.40 -12.85
C LEU A 55 2.34 2.09 -12.50
N LEU A 56 1.24 1.61 -13.08
CA LEU A 56 -0.10 2.09 -12.78
C LEU A 56 -0.49 1.82 -11.33
N LEU A 57 -0.24 0.62 -10.82
CA LEU A 57 -0.51 0.27 -9.42
C LEU A 57 0.29 1.15 -8.46
N THR A 58 1.55 1.46 -8.81
CA THR A 58 2.43 2.35 -8.04
C THR A 58 1.85 3.76 -7.94
N GLY A 59 1.43 4.37 -9.05
CA GLY A 59 0.76 5.67 -9.02
C GLY A 59 -0.62 5.61 -8.34
N PHE A 60 -1.38 4.55 -8.61
CA PHE A 60 -2.74 4.37 -8.12
C PHE A 60 -2.76 4.18 -6.60
N ALA A 61 -1.67 3.71 -5.99
CA ALA A 61 -1.52 3.65 -4.53
C ALA A 61 -1.69 5.02 -3.84
N GLY A 62 -1.29 6.12 -4.48
CA GLY A 62 -1.57 7.48 -4.01
C GLY A 62 -3.03 7.86 -4.22
N THR A 63 -3.58 7.55 -5.40
CA THR A 63 -5.00 7.79 -5.75
C THR A 63 -5.96 7.07 -4.79
N GLN A 64 -5.67 5.82 -4.41
CA GLN A 64 -6.45 5.06 -3.43
C GLN A 64 -6.58 5.82 -2.11
N ARG A 65 -5.50 6.44 -1.64
CA ARG A 65 -5.46 7.24 -0.41
C ARG A 65 -6.29 8.52 -0.53
N ILE A 66 -6.19 9.23 -1.66
CA ILE A 66 -7.05 10.39 -1.93
C ILE A 66 -8.53 9.97 -2.02
N TRP A 67 -8.82 8.80 -2.57
CA TRP A 67 -10.17 8.26 -2.63
C TRP A 67 -10.75 8.05 -1.22
N TYR A 68 -10.01 7.39 -0.33
CA TYR A 68 -10.38 7.26 1.08
C TYR A 68 -10.61 8.61 1.75
N LEU A 69 -9.66 9.55 1.61
CA LEU A 69 -9.77 10.92 2.13
C LEU A 69 -11.09 11.59 1.71
N ARG A 70 -11.42 11.52 0.41
CA ARG A 70 -12.63 12.14 -0.15
C ARG A 70 -13.89 11.54 0.48
N VAL A 71 -13.96 10.21 0.54
CA VAL A 71 -15.14 9.54 1.11
C VAL A 71 -15.27 9.78 2.61
N PHE A 72 -14.18 9.77 3.37
CA PHE A 72 -14.21 10.13 4.79
C PHE A 72 -14.70 11.57 5.04
N ARG A 73 -14.57 12.45 4.05
CA ARG A 73 -15.12 13.81 4.07
C ARG A 73 -16.53 13.92 3.45
N GLY A 74 -17.21 12.80 3.22
CA GLY A 74 -18.55 12.77 2.64
C GLY A 74 -18.60 13.15 1.16
N ARG A 75 -17.48 13.08 0.43
CA ARG A 75 -17.38 13.41 -0.99
C ARG A 75 -17.00 12.20 -1.83
N THR A 76 -17.33 12.23 -3.12
CA THR A 76 -16.87 11.23 -4.09
C THR A 76 -15.62 11.71 -4.81
N LEU A 77 -14.80 10.78 -5.32
CA LEU A 77 -13.73 11.11 -6.26
C LEU A 77 -14.32 11.11 -7.66
N ALA A 78 -14.16 12.22 -8.38
CA ALA A 78 -14.63 12.33 -9.76
C ALA A 78 -13.81 11.40 -10.66
N ARG A 79 -14.48 10.72 -11.60
CA ARG A 79 -13.87 9.65 -12.41
C ARG A 79 -12.74 10.17 -13.30
N ASP A 80 -12.91 11.37 -13.82
CA ASP A 80 -11.94 12.12 -14.63
C ASP A 80 -10.68 12.51 -13.86
N LEU A 81 -10.72 12.55 -12.52
CA LEU A 81 -9.54 12.84 -11.68
C LEU A 81 -8.71 11.59 -11.35
N VAL A 82 -9.27 10.39 -11.46
CA VAL A 82 -8.58 9.13 -11.11
C VAL A 82 -7.28 8.97 -11.90
N TRP A 83 -7.33 9.23 -13.21
CA TRP A 83 -6.18 9.06 -14.08
C TRP A 83 -5.10 10.15 -13.90
N PRO A 84 -5.42 11.46 -13.94
CA PRO A 84 -4.46 12.52 -13.65
C PRO A 84 -3.77 12.36 -12.29
N MET A 85 -4.52 11.99 -11.24
CA MET A 85 -3.94 11.77 -9.91
C MET A 85 -2.98 10.59 -9.91
N THR A 86 -3.34 9.49 -10.57
CA THR A 86 -2.50 8.30 -10.69
C THR A 86 -1.16 8.66 -11.34
N LEU A 87 -1.19 9.42 -12.43
CA LEU A 87 0.03 9.90 -13.09
C LEU A 87 0.83 10.87 -12.22
N ALA A 88 0.16 11.78 -11.50
CA ALA A 88 0.82 12.74 -10.61
C ALA A 88 1.57 12.06 -9.45
N PHE A 89 1.04 10.94 -8.92
CA PHE A 89 1.68 10.16 -7.87
C PHE A 89 2.76 9.22 -8.40
N MET A 90 2.61 8.71 -9.62
CA MET A 90 3.52 7.70 -10.21
C MET A 90 4.99 8.10 -10.08
N GLY A 91 5.36 9.31 -10.51
CA GLY A 91 6.76 9.76 -10.42
C GLY A 91 7.31 9.83 -8.99
N ARG A 92 6.48 10.25 -8.03
CA ARG A 92 6.88 10.39 -6.61
C ARG A 92 7.07 9.04 -5.95
N PHE A 93 6.15 8.11 -6.20
CA PHE A 93 6.24 6.75 -5.67
C PHE A 93 7.36 5.96 -6.33
N ILE A 94 7.65 6.19 -7.61
CA ILE A 94 8.85 5.65 -8.28
C ILE A 94 10.12 6.21 -7.62
N ALA A 95 10.19 7.51 -7.38
CA ALA A 95 11.33 8.12 -6.69
C ALA A 95 11.51 7.57 -5.26
N LEU A 96 10.42 7.36 -4.52
CA LEU A 96 10.45 6.65 -3.23
C LEU A 96 10.95 5.21 -3.40
N GLY A 97 10.47 4.50 -4.42
CA GLY A 97 10.92 3.17 -4.78
C GLY A 97 12.41 3.11 -5.05
N PHE A 98 13.00 4.11 -5.72
CA PHE A 98 14.46 4.17 -5.90
C PHE A 98 15.19 4.51 -4.61
N LEU A 99 14.68 5.50 -3.85
CA LEU A 99 15.32 5.94 -2.60
C LEU A 99 15.44 4.80 -1.58
N VAL A 100 14.38 4.01 -1.42
CA VAL A 100 14.33 2.90 -0.47
C VAL A 100 14.81 1.60 -1.11
N GLY A 101 14.42 1.34 -2.35
CA GLY A 101 14.65 0.09 -3.05
C GLY A 101 16.08 -0.11 -3.50
N ILE A 102 16.85 0.94 -3.86
CA ILE A 102 18.26 0.77 -4.24
C ILE A 102 19.10 0.34 -3.03
N PRO A 103 19.10 1.05 -1.88
CA PRO A 103 19.83 0.59 -0.70
C PRO A 103 19.39 -0.80 -0.25
N PHE A 104 18.08 -1.07 -0.31
CA PHE A 104 17.53 -2.38 0.00
C PHE A 104 18.08 -3.45 -0.95
N ALA A 105 18.02 -3.26 -2.26
CA ALA A 105 18.53 -4.23 -3.23
C ALA A 105 20.05 -4.47 -3.08
N LEU A 106 20.83 -3.41 -2.82
CA LEU A 106 22.27 -3.51 -2.59
C LEU A 106 22.61 -4.37 -1.36
N PHE A 107 21.76 -4.38 -0.34
CA PHE A 107 21.94 -5.23 0.83
C PHE A 107 21.35 -6.63 0.65
N VAL A 108 20.14 -6.71 0.10
CA VAL A 108 19.34 -7.94 0.05
C VAL A 108 19.79 -8.88 -1.05
N VAL A 109 20.17 -8.38 -2.23
CA VAL A 109 20.59 -9.25 -3.34
C VAL A 109 21.86 -10.05 -2.98
N PRO A 110 22.95 -9.45 -2.47
CA PRO A 110 24.12 -10.22 -2.03
C PRO A 110 23.79 -11.23 -0.93
N LEU A 111 22.94 -10.84 0.03
CA LEU A 111 22.50 -11.73 1.11
C LEU A 111 21.72 -12.94 0.56
N LEU A 112 20.80 -12.72 -0.39
CA LEU A 112 20.05 -13.80 -1.04
C LEU A 112 20.93 -14.71 -1.90
N LEU A 113 21.98 -14.16 -2.52
CA LEU A 113 22.97 -14.94 -3.25
C LEU A 113 23.86 -15.77 -2.32
N SER A 114 24.04 -15.35 -1.07
CA SER A 114 24.84 -16.07 -0.07
C SER A 114 24.12 -17.27 0.57
N VAL A 115 22.78 -17.35 0.43
CA VAL A 115 21.97 -18.43 1.02
C VAL A 115 21.41 -19.37 -0.04
N SER A 116 21.51 -20.68 0.21
CA SER A 116 20.92 -21.73 -0.62
C SER A 116 19.63 -22.28 -0.02
N GLY A 117 18.67 -22.60 -0.89
CA GLY A 117 17.40 -23.21 -0.52
C GLY A 117 16.25 -22.22 -0.32
N VAL A 118 15.04 -22.66 -0.67
CA VAL A 118 13.83 -21.84 -0.62
C VAL A 118 13.53 -21.38 0.82
N GLY A 119 13.69 -22.25 1.81
CA GLY A 119 13.47 -21.93 3.22
C GLY A 119 14.43 -20.84 3.74
N SER A 120 15.73 -20.98 3.48
CA SER A 120 16.75 -19.98 3.88
C SER A 120 16.50 -18.62 3.22
N ARG A 121 16.11 -18.61 1.95
CA ARG A 121 15.73 -17.37 1.24
C ARG A 121 14.49 -16.73 1.87
N ALA A 122 13.48 -17.51 2.23
CA ALA A 122 12.28 -17.01 2.90
C ALA A 122 12.60 -16.38 4.27
N LEU A 123 13.49 -17.01 5.06
CA LEU A 123 13.96 -16.47 6.35
C LEU A 123 14.68 -15.12 6.21
N VAL A 124 15.27 -14.83 5.04
CA VAL A 124 15.86 -13.53 4.73
C VAL A 124 14.80 -12.55 4.22
N THR A 125 14.03 -12.94 3.20
CA THR A 125 13.11 -12.01 2.52
C THR A 125 11.94 -11.57 3.39
N VAL A 126 11.36 -12.48 4.19
CA VAL A 126 10.13 -12.19 4.95
C VAL A 126 10.35 -11.09 5.98
N PRO A 127 11.36 -11.15 6.88
CA PRO A 127 11.61 -10.07 7.83
C PRO A 127 11.94 -8.74 7.15
N LEU A 128 12.66 -8.78 6.04
CA LEU A 128 13.05 -7.58 5.31
C LEU A 128 11.86 -6.88 4.66
N VAL A 129 10.96 -7.64 4.03
CA VAL A 129 9.70 -7.11 3.48
C VAL A 129 8.82 -6.57 4.62
N LEU A 130 8.72 -7.30 5.74
CA LEU A 130 7.98 -6.87 6.92
C LEU A 130 8.47 -5.50 7.42
N VAL A 131 9.79 -5.32 7.55
CA VAL A 131 10.40 -4.06 7.98
C VAL A 131 10.17 -2.95 6.96
N GLY A 132 10.33 -3.26 5.67
CA GLY A 132 10.07 -2.32 4.58
C GLY A 132 8.63 -1.79 4.60
N ASP A 133 7.65 -2.68 4.71
CA ASP A 133 6.23 -2.31 4.75
C ASP A 133 5.87 -1.59 6.06
N PHE A 134 6.42 -2.02 7.19
CA PHE A 134 6.23 -1.36 8.49
C PHE A 134 6.69 0.09 8.44
N ILE A 135 7.91 0.34 7.97
CA ILE A 135 8.46 1.70 7.85
C ILE A 135 7.70 2.48 6.75
N GLY A 136 7.41 1.84 5.63
CA GLY A 136 6.75 2.44 4.47
C GLY A 136 5.29 2.84 4.69
N THR A 137 4.63 2.29 5.72
CA THR A 137 3.20 2.47 5.99
C THR A 137 2.82 3.95 6.06
N PHE A 138 3.50 4.73 6.90
CA PHE A 138 3.22 6.16 7.05
C PHE A 138 3.97 7.06 6.06
N ILE A 139 5.11 6.62 5.53
CA ILE A 139 5.85 7.37 4.51
C ILE A 139 5.01 7.53 3.24
N THR A 140 4.35 6.46 2.82
CA THR A 140 3.48 6.47 1.64
C THR A 140 2.20 7.28 1.87
N ALA A 141 1.72 7.39 3.11
CA ALA A 141 0.63 8.31 3.48
C ALA A 141 1.10 9.78 3.43
N ALA A 142 2.26 10.08 4.00
CA ALA A 142 2.85 11.42 3.98
C ALA A 142 3.13 11.91 2.56
N LEU A 143 3.62 11.04 1.68
CA LEU A 143 3.86 11.35 0.27
C LEU A 143 2.55 11.59 -0.51
N ALA A 144 1.45 10.96 -0.09
CA ALA A 144 0.14 11.16 -0.68
C ALA A 144 -0.52 12.46 -0.19
N PHE A 145 -0.35 12.79 1.09
CA PHE A 145 -1.16 13.81 1.76
C PHE A 145 -0.42 15.11 2.09
N SER A 146 0.84 15.03 2.48
CA SER A 146 1.53 16.14 3.14
C SER A 146 2.58 16.82 2.27
N THR A 147 3.31 16.08 1.43
CA THR A 147 4.41 16.66 0.64
C THR A 147 4.60 15.97 -0.72
N LYS A 148 5.20 16.71 -1.66
CA LYS A 148 5.68 16.16 -2.95
C LYS A 148 7.11 15.59 -2.84
N HIS A 149 7.85 15.94 -1.79
CA HIS A 149 9.26 15.62 -1.64
C HIS A 149 9.45 14.31 -0.87
N VAL A 150 10.15 13.36 -1.49
CA VAL A 150 10.32 12.00 -0.93
C VAL A 150 11.04 12.02 0.42
N PHE A 151 12.13 12.77 0.56
CA PHE A 151 12.89 12.85 1.82
C PHE A 151 12.06 13.44 2.96
N GLU A 152 11.27 14.47 2.65
CA GLU A 152 10.35 15.07 3.63
C GLU A 152 9.25 14.06 4.02
N ALA A 153 8.70 13.31 3.07
CA ALA A 153 7.74 12.25 3.35
C ALA A 153 8.32 11.14 4.24
N VAL A 154 9.59 10.79 4.07
CA VAL A 154 10.31 9.85 4.95
C VAL A 154 10.36 10.40 6.38
N SER A 155 10.74 11.66 6.54
CA SER A 155 10.81 12.32 7.86
C SER A 155 9.44 12.38 8.53
N ILE A 156 8.41 12.84 7.82
CA ILE A 156 7.03 12.94 8.35
C ILE A 156 6.49 11.55 8.70
N GLY A 157 6.67 10.56 7.81
CA GLY A 157 6.20 9.20 8.04
C GLY A 157 6.88 8.56 9.25
N TRP A 158 8.20 8.74 9.39
CA TRP A 158 8.97 8.26 10.53
C TRP A 158 8.53 8.92 11.84
N GLN A 159 8.40 10.25 11.84
CA GLN A 159 7.94 10.98 13.02
C GLN A 159 6.53 10.52 13.43
N THR A 160 5.61 10.37 12.47
CA THR A 160 4.23 9.91 12.71
C THR A 160 4.20 8.53 13.37
N LEU A 161 5.02 7.59 12.88
CA LEU A 161 5.11 6.24 13.43
C LEU A 161 5.51 6.25 14.90
N TRP A 162 6.57 7.00 15.24
CA TRP A 162 7.15 6.99 16.59
C TRP A 162 6.43 7.90 17.58
N SER A 163 5.96 9.08 17.15
CA SER A 163 5.22 9.97 18.04
C SER A 163 3.85 9.41 18.42
N GLY A 164 3.26 8.58 17.56
CA GLY A 164 1.99 7.90 17.81
C GLY A 164 2.12 6.53 18.45
N TRP A 165 3.32 6.06 18.79
CA TRP A 165 3.52 4.75 19.42
C TRP A 165 2.99 4.75 20.86
N PRO A 166 2.29 3.70 21.33
CA PRO A 166 2.00 2.41 20.68
C PRO A 166 0.73 2.37 19.82
N ALA A 167 -0.05 3.45 19.74
CA ALA A 167 -1.32 3.47 19.03
C ALA A 167 -1.18 3.24 17.50
N THR A 168 -0.03 3.58 16.92
CA THR A 168 0.31 3.34 15.49
C THR A 168 0.66 1.89 15.17
N ALA A 169 1.00 1.07 16.16
CA ALA A 169 1.47 -0.30 15.97
C ALA A 169 0.53 -1.17 15.11
N PRO A 170 -0.80 -1.25 15.36
CA PRO A 170 -1.67 -2.08 14.54
C PRO A 170 -1.71 -1.62 13.06
N TYR A 171 -1.64 -0.32 12.80
CA TYR A 171 -1.63 0.20 11.42
C TYR A 171 -0.36 -0.20 10.67
N ALA A 172 0.79 -0.15 11.34
CA ALA A 172 2.09 -0.46 10.74
C ALA A 172 2.38 -1.96 10.65
N VAL A 173 1.77 -2.80 11.51
CA VAL A 173 2.10 -4.24 11.59
C VAL A 173 1.07 -5.11 10.87
N VAL A 174 -0.23 -4.80 10.95
CA VAL A 174 -1.28 -5.68 10.43
C VAL A 174 -1.22 -5.82 8.91
N ALA A 175 -1.05 -4.71 8.18
CA ALA A 175 -1.00 -4.75 6.71
C ALA A 175 0.17 -5.62 6.18
N PRO A 176 1.42 -5.43 6.65
CA PRO A 176 2.52 -6.32 6.28
C PRO A 176 2.25 -7.80 6.59
N LEU A 177 1.69 -8.09 7.78
CA LEU A 177 1.39 -9.47 8.17
C LEU A 177 0.34 -10.11 7.27
N VAL A 178 -0.69 -9.36 6.87
CA VAL A 178 -1.69 -9.81 5.90
C VAL A 178 -1.03 -10.15 4.56
N VAL A 179 -0.16 -9.28 4.05
CA VAL A 179 0.55 -9.51 2.78
C VAL A 179 1.45 -10.74 2.85
N ILE A 180 2.19 -10.92 3.95
CA ILE A 180 3.07 -12.07 4.14
C ILE A 180 2.27 -13.37 4.31
N ALA A 181 1.27 -13.39 5.19
CA ALA A 181 0.48 -14.58 5.49
C ALA A 181 -0.34 -15.07 4.28
N LEU A 182 -0.87 -14.15 3.47
CA LEU A 182 -1.66 -14.53 2.30
C LEU A 182 -0.76 -14.74 1.08
N GLY A 183 0.10 -13.78 0.75
CA GLY A 183 0.92 -13.83 -0.45
C GLY A 183 2.06 -14.85 -0.39
N GLN A 184 2.80 -14.90 0.72
CA GLN A 184 4.03 -15.73 0.76
C GLN A 184 3.79 -17.15 1.27
N THR A 185 2.84 -17.36 2.17
CA THR A 185 2.53 -18.70 2.69
C THR A 185 1.40 -19.37 1.93
N LEU A 186 0.19 -18.79 1.93
CA LEU A 186 -0.99 -19.47 1.38
C LEU A 186 -1.00 -19.47 -0.16
N GLY A 187 -0.69 -18.33 -0.79
CA GLY A 187 -0.68 -18.18 -2.25
C GLY A 187 0.30 -19.12 -2.94
N ARG A 188 1.51 -19.27 -2.39
CA ARG A 188 2.55 -20.17 -2.94
C ARG A 188 2.25 -21.66 -2.74
N THR A 189 1.46 -22.01 -1.71
CA THR A 189 1.01 -23.40 -1.51
C THR A 189 -0.20 -23.76 -2.35
N ALA A 190 -0.98 -22.76 -2.76
CA ALA A 190 -2.12 -22.92 -3.63
C ALA A 190 -1.68 -22.93 -5.10
N GLY A 191 -2.21 -23.86 -5.90
CA GLY A 191 -1.95 -23.89 -7.34
C GLY A 191 -3.09 -23.27 -8.15
N GLY A 192 -2.76 -22.65 -9.30
CA GLY A 192 -3.72 -22.21 -10.30
C GLY A 192 -4.71 -21.16 -9.79
N ALA A 193 -6.01 -21.38 -9.99
CA ALA A 193 -7.04 -20.41 -9.60
C ALA A 193 -7.09 -20.11 -8.09
N ALA A 194 -6.63 -21.03 -7.25
CA ALA A 194 -6.61 -20.84 -5.81
C ALA A 194 -5.55 -19.81 -5.37
N SER A 195 -4.40 -19.71 -6.04
CA SER A 195 -3.40 -18.68 -5.73
C SER A 195 -3.93 -17.28 -6.04
N VAL A 196 -4.57 -17.13 -7.21
CA VAL A 196 -5.21 -15.87 -7.63
C VAL A 196 -6.28 -15.42 -6.63
N ALA A 197 -7.10 -16.36 -6.14
CA ALA A 197 -8.10 -16.04 -5.12
C ALA A 197 -7.47 -15.55 -3.82
N VAL A 198 -6.39 -16.19 -3.36
CA VAL A 198 -5.65 -15.79 -2.15
C VAL A 198 -5.01 -14.42 -2.32
N GLU A 199 -4.40 -14.15 -3.48
CA GLU A 199 -3.79 -12.85 -3.82
C GLU A 199 -4.83 -11.73 -3.88
N LEU A 200 -6.00 -12.00 -4.47
CA LEU A 200 -7.12 -11.06 -4.49
C LEU A 200 -7.60 -10.73 -3.08
N VAL A 201 -7.80 -11.75 -2.23
CA VAL A 201 -8.20 -11.55 -0.83
C VAL A 201 -7.13 -10.75 -0.08
N GLY A 202 -5.85 -11.09 -0.24
CA GLY A 202 -4.74 -10.37 0.37
C GLY A 202 -4.65 -8.92 -0.08
N THR A 203 -4.82 -8.67 -1.37
CA THR A 203 -4.85 -7.32 -1.96
C THR A 203 -6.00 -6.48 -1.39
N LEU A 204 -7.19 -7.06 -1.27
CA LEU A 204 -8.35 -6.38 -0.72
C LEU A 204 -8.18 -6.08 0.78
N LEU A 205 -7.63 -7.02 1.56
CA LEU A 205 -7.31 -6.78 2.96
C LEU A 205 -6.22 -5.72 3.14
N ALA A 206 -5.19 -5.72 2.30
CA ALA A 206 -4.17 -4.68 2.28
C ALA A 206 -4.77 -3.30 1.93
N LEU A 207 -5.75 -3.26 1.02
CA LEU A 207 -6.50 -2.04 0.70
C LEU A 207 -7.33 -1.55 1.90
N LEU A 208 -7.98 -2.44 2.66
CA LEU A 208 -8.67 -2.07 3.90
C LEU A 208 -7.70 -1.48 4.93
N CYS A 209 -6.55 -2.11 5.13
CA CYS A 209 -5.53 -1.61 6.06
C CYS A 209 -4.97 -0.25 5.61
N LYS A 210 -4.86 -0.03 4.29
CA LYS A 210 -4.49 1.27 3.70
C LYS A 210 -5.54 2.35 3.99
N GLY A 211 -6.82 2.00 3.92
CA GLY A 211 -7.91 2.86 4.37
C GLY A 211 -7.81 3.20 5.85
N ALA A 212 -7.52 2.22 6.70
CA ALA A 212 -7.42 2.44 8.14
C ALA A 212 -6.23 3.33 8.48
N THR A 213 -5.09 3.09 7.85
CA THR A 213 -3.90 3.95 7.95
C THR A 213 -4.22 5.39 7.51
N THR A 214 -5.03 5.54 6.46
CA THR A 214 -5.49 6.85 5.99
C THR A 214 -6.37 7.53 7.04
N ALA A 215 -7.34 6.81 7.62
CA ALA A 215 -8.21 7.34 8.67
C ALA A 215 -7.41 7.84 9.88
N TYR A 216 -6.46 7.03 10.36
CA TYR A 216 -5.54 7.44 11.42
C TYR A 216 -4.73 8.67 11.03
N TYR A 217 -4.08 8.66 9.86
CA TYR A 217 -3.24 9.76 9.40
C TYR A 217 -4.00 11.10 9.36
N LEU A 218 -5.26 11.08 8.90
CA LEU A 218 -6.11 12.26 8.82
C LEU A 218 -6.60 12.77 10.17
N ARG A 219 -6.53 11.97 11.24
CA ARG A 219 -6.81 12.45 12.60
C ARG A 219 -5.65 13.23 13.20
N VAL A 220 -4.42 12.88 12.81
CA VAL A 220 -3.20 13.45 13.40
C VAL A 220 -2.58 14.55 12.54
N HIS A 221 -2.90 14.62 11.25
CA HIS A 221 -2.39 15.62 10.32
C HIS A 221 -3.50 16.41 9.64
N GLU A 222 -3.34 17.73 9.54
CA GLU A 222 -4.18 18.57 8.69
C GLU A 222 -3.79 18.38 7.22
N VAL A 223 -4.77 18.05 6.38
CA VAL A 223 -4.55 17.71 4.97
C VAL A 223 -5.51 18.51 4.08
N GLY A 224 -5.01 19.11 3.00
CA GLY A 224 -5.82 19.83 2.01
C GLY A 224 -6.85 18.91 1.30
N GLU A 225 -7.72 19.49 0.47
CA GLU A 225 -8.81 18.72 -0.18
C GLU A 225 -8.35 17.58 -1.08
N TYR A 226 -7.15 17.69 -1.64
CA TYR A 226 -6.55 16.72 -2.56
C TYR A 226 -5.18 16.24 -2.07
N GLY A 227 -4.87 16.43 -0.78
CA GLY A 227 -3.55 16.14 -0.24
C GLY A 227 -2.43 16.82 -1.04
N ALA A 228 -1.34 16.11 -1.28
CA ALA A 228 -0.19 16.61 -2.02
C ALA A 228 -0.42 16.66 -3.54
N ALA A 229 -1.59 16.25 -4.05
CA ALA A 229 -1.91 16.30 -5.48
C ALA A 229 -2.26 17.72 -5.96
N ALA A 230 -2.75 18.60 -5.08
CA ALA A 230 -3.19 19.97 -5.44
C ALA A 230 -2.25 21.09 -4.98
N ALA A 231 -1.18 20.81 -4.24
CA ALA A 231 -0.10 21.79 -4.16
C ALA A 231 0.36 22.03 -5.61
N GLN A 232 0.18 23.21 -6.18
CA GLN A 232 0.84 23.62 -7.41
C GLN A 232 2.07 24.40 -6.98
#